data_AF-A0A818KL32-F1
#
_entry.id   AF-A0A818KL32-F1
#
_cell.length_a   1.000
_cell.length_b   1.000
_cell.length_c   1.000
_cell.angle_alpha   90.00
_cell.angle_beta   90.00
_cell.angle_gamma   90.00
#
_symmetry.space_group_name_H-M   'P 1'
#
loop_
_entity.id
_entity.type
_entity.pdbx_description
1 polymer ?
#
loop_
_entity_poly.entity_id
_entity_poly.type
_entity_poly.pdbx_seq_one_letter_code
_entity_poly.pdbx_strand_id
1 'polypeptide(L)'
;METTRRRNIETTTWFDYVPTEVLLMIFNYLSNNDIIYTFLFFNTRFNNLILQNQRYLQHLELPKKNFDTWKNILSIIGCLIESLNTNTLDFSFPLTYFPNLKSFTFSSSDFCLVDHLELIIKSKHFQQLHSFKIGGCGILFPRDSSYKPHSGHFILLSSEYVLENVFTRRNTLKIFHSALSTGVSLNYSTTYQTNAKLHSLKLVLAEFRDIFKLISYTPNLEYLNVHCTSPAITGRLVIKTNIRLKSLYLKFSNYISFGVNYIILFNIDRLIDAINQFSSSLTCLSLDFVNLSTPTIDNFLFDKIQFRQLLQPMNELKQFHLYVKLVQLLDNKETLLSQFRDQFWVDHNWSFGMHAKYFYTLPFHFDHLHEFYGGFDDVQSTHSNILLNNDRTWSYVKSIDLLLTSKYDLNFLKQMKRKMPKLTFINFSSIDNISVKKSKDVYMRNHNTFDKVTTIKCMNGSLEDEKECLIHLLPNLKHLILYSTKLPSMSSELTPILNQRIKQLILMNYFSLEPLTEISYFYFSNVERISFKIYNNQLHEIERYADNIMVGFIINESSAESLKLKS
;
A
#
# COMPACT_ATOMS: atom_id res chain seq x y z
N MET A 1 30.85 -21.43 54.22
CA MET A 1 29.85 -20.38 54.49
C MET A 1 30.53 -19.04 54.33
N GLU A 2 30.37 -18.40 53.17
CA GLU A 2 30.56 -16.96 53.02
C GLU A 2 29.77 -16.54 51.78
N THR A 3 28.55 -16.07 52.03
CA THR A 3 27.65 -15.53 51.02
C THR A 3 28.12 -14.13 50.64
N THR A 4 28.83 -14.02 49.52
CA THR A 4 29.16 -12.72 48.92
C THR A 4 27.87 -12.10 48.36
N ARG A 5 27.17 -11.34 49.19
CA ARG A 5 26.14 -10.38 48.77
C ARG A 5 26.80 -9.34 47.87
N ARG A 6 26.73 -9.52 46.55
CA ARG A 6 26.88 -8.41 45.60
C ARG A 6 25.73 -7.43 45.89
N ARG A 7 26.02 -6.36 46.62
CA ARG A 7 25.17 -5.17 46.65
C ARG A 7 25.20 -4.58 45.24
N ASN A 8 24.08 -4.63 44.53
CA ASN A 8 23.83 -3.74 43.40
C ASN A 8 23.90 -2.32 43.98
N ILE A 9 24.98 -1.60 43.72
CA ILE A 9 25.03 -0.16 43.96
C ILE A 9 24.12 0.44 42.89
N GLU A 10 22.89 0.78 43.26
CA GLU A 10 22.04 1.62 42.42
C GLU A 10 22.74 2.98 42.30
N THR A 11 23.39 3.22 41.17
CA THR A 11 23.93 4.52 40.83
C THR A 11 22.76 5.48 40.62
N THR A 12 22.44 6.27 41.64
CA THR A 12 21.45 7.35 41.50
C THR A 12 21.94 8.35 40.47
N THR A 13 21.18 8.51 39.39
CA THR A 13 21.42 9.46 38.30
C THR A 13 20.54 10.71 38.51
N TRP A 14 20.89 11.82 37.86
CA TRP A 14 20.05 13.03 37.92
C TRP A 14 18.62 12.81 37.39
N PHE A 15 18.43 11.79 36.53
CA PHE A 15 17.14 11.37 36.01
C PHE A 15 16.20 10.80 37.08
N ASP A 16 16.73 10.29 38.21
CA ASP A 16 15.90 9.77 39.30
C ASP A 16 15.05 10.85 39.97
N TYR A 17 15.52 12.10 39.89
CA TYR A 17 14.85 13.27 40.47
C TYR A 17 13.81 13.91 39.54
N VAL A 18 13.73 13.47 38.28
CA VAL A 18 12.77 14.04 37.31
C VAL A 18 11.35 13.53 37.65
N PRO A 19 10.33 14.40 37.79
CA PRO A 19 8.95 13.97 38.05
C PRO A 19 8.38 13.07 36.94
N THR A 20 7.49 12.14 37.29
CA THR A 20 6.96 11.14 36.34
C THR A 20 6.22 11.81 35.19
N GLU A 21 5.55 12.92 35.47
CA GLU A 21 4.81 13.73 34.51
C GLU A 21 5.75 14.26 33.42
N VAL A 22 6.92 14.78 33.82
CA VAL A 22 7.94 15.28 32.89
C VAL A 22 8.52 14.14 32.05
N LEU A 23 8.73 12.96 32.65
CA LEU A 23 9.19 11.77 31.92
C LEU A 23 8.17 11.30 30.87
N LEU A 24 6.88 11.28 31.23
CA LEU A 24 5.81 10.95 30.29
C LEU A 24 5.66 12.00 29.19
N MET A 25 5.92 13.28 29.49
CA MET A 25 6.01 14.33 28.47
C MET A 25 7.18 14.08 27.51
N ILE A 26 8.37 13.73 27.99
CA ILE A 26 9.52 13.38 27.15
C ILE A 26 9.18 12.17 26.25
N PHE A 27 8.54 11.15 26.81
CA PHE A 27 8.13 9.97 26.04
C PHE A 27 7.16 10.30 24.90
N ASN A 28 6.35 11.36 25.02
CA ASN A 28 5.49 11.77 23.91
C ASN A 28 6.27 12.28 22.68
N TYR A 29 7.56 12.61 22.83
CA TYR A 29 8.44 13.05 21.74
C TYR A 29 9.35 11.94 21.19
N LEU A 30 9.36 10.76 21.82
CA LEU A 30 10.21 9.63 21.44
C LEU A 30 9.41 8.52 20.78
N SER A 31 10.06 7.73 19.92
CA SER A 31 9.43 6.50 19.43
C SER A 31 9.35 5.45 20.54
N ASN A 32 8.40 4.52 20.45
CA ASN A 32 8.29 3.41 21.40
C ASN A 32 9.61 2.64 21.55
N ASN A 33 10.32 2.43 20.43
CA ASN A 33 11.61 1.75 20.43
C ASN A 33 12.69 2.55 21.16
N ASP A 34 12.75 3.87 20.97
CA ASP A 34 13.73 4.72 21.67
C ASP A 34 13.49 4.73 23.17
N ILE A 35 12.21 4.74 23.57
CA ILE A 35 11.81 4.66 24.99
C ILE A 35 12.30 3.35 25.59
N ILE A 36 11.97 2.22 24.95
CA ILE A 36 12.34 0.89 25.46
C ILE A 36 13.86 0.73 25.48
N TYR A 37 14.53 1.05 24.37
CA TYR A 37 15.97 0.87 24.23
C TYR A 37 16.77 1.70 25.24
N THR A 38 16.37 2.95 25.45
CA THR A 38 17.11 3.90 26.30
C THR A 38 16.82 3.68 27.78
N PHE A 39 15.55 3.42 28.14
CA PHE A 39 15.12 3.54 29.53
C PHE A 39 14.84 2.21 30.24
N LEU A 40 14.69 1.08 29.52
CA LEU A 40 14.32 -0.20 30.16
C LEU A 40 15.35 -0.67 31.19
N PHE A 41 16.63 -0.49 30.91
CA PHE A 41 17.73 -0.88 31.80
C PHE A 41 18.27 0.27 32.66
N PHE A 42 17.64 1.43 32.60
CA PHE A 42 18.17 2.63 33.24
C PHE A 42 18.00 2.59 34.76
N ASN A 43 16.77 2.35 35.24
CA ASN A 43 16.49 2.06 36.66
C ASN A 43 15.13 1.32 36.81
N THR A 44 14.84 0.88 38.03
CA THR A 44 13.60 0.17 38.39
C THR A 44 12.33 1.00 38.15
N ARG A 45 12.39 2.32 38.36
CA ARG A 45 11.25 3.23 38.15
C ARG A 45 10.85 3.32 36.68
N PHE A 46 11.81 3.48 35.76
CA PHE A 46 11.57 3.52 34.32
C PHE A 46 11.06 2.19 33.80
N ASN A 47 11.66 1.09 34.26
CA ASN A 47 11.19 -0.25 33.93
C ASN A 47 9.71 -0.40 34.32
N ASN A 48 9.36 -0.05 35.57
CA ASN A 48 7.97 -0.08 36.02
C ASN A 48 7.05 0.83 35.18
N LEU A 49 7.49 2.03 34.81
CA LEU A 49 6.70 2.93 33.98
C LEU A 49 6.43 2.36 32.58
N ILE A 50 7.44 1.75 31.94
CA ILE A 50 7.29 1.11 30.63
C ILE A 50 6.35 -0.10 30.74
N LEU A 51 6.53 -0.95 31.75
CA LEU A 51 5.73 -2.16 31.97
C LEU A 51 4.27 -1.85 32.33
N GLN A 52 4.01 -0.77 33.08
CA GLN A 52 2.65 -0.32 33.42
C GLN A 52 1.94 0.33 32.24
N ASN A 53 2.67 0.94 31.30
CA ASN A 53 2.11 1.62 30.13
C ASN A 53 2.19 0.73 28.88
N GLN A 54 1.28 -0.23 28.78
CA GLN A 54 1.22 -1.20 27.67
C GLN A 54 1.19 -0.56 26.27
N ARG A 55 0.78 0.71 26.13
CA ARG A 55 0.81 1.45 24.85
C ARG A 55 2.19 1.45 24.18
N TYR A 56 3.27 1.41 24.96
CA TYR A 56 4.64 1.35 24.43
C TYR A 56 4.98 -0.02 23.83
N LEU A 57 4.27 -1.08 24.25
CA LEU A 57 4.51 -2.46 23.84
C LEU A 57 3.54 -2.95 22.75
N GLN A 58 2.43 -2.23 22.51
CA GLN A 58 1.39 -2.63 21.54
C GLN A 58 1.81 -2.56 20.07
N HIS A 59 2.87 -1.79 19.76
CA HIS A 59 3.37 -1.59 18.40
C HIS A 59 4.90 -1.58 18.38
N LEU A 60 5.53 -2.61 18.95
CA LEU A 60 6.99 -2.73 18.84
C LEU A 60 7.37 -2.91 17.36
N GLU A 61 8.33 -2.11 16.90
CA GLU A 61 8.97 -2.30 15.60
C GLU A 61 10.30 -3.02 15.80
N LEU A 62 10.57 -4.08 15.04
CA LEU A 62 11.85 -4.80 15.21
C LEU A 62 13.03 -3.87 14.86
N PRO A 63 14.06 -3.83 15.73
CA PRO A 63 15.25 -3.03 15.50
C PRO A 63 16.12 -3.63 14.39
N LYS A 64 16.78 -2.77 13.60
CA LYS A 64 17.69 -3.19 12.51
C LYS A 64 19.15 -3.30 12.94
N LYS A 65 19.48 -2.83 14.15
CA LYS A 65 20.84 -2.71 14.68
C LYS A 65 20.85 -3.06 16.18
N ASN A 66 22.04 -3.28 16.75
CA ASN A 66 22.25 -3.57 18.17
C ASN A 66 21.51 -4.82 18.66
N PHE A 67 21.60 -5.90 17.87
CA PHE A 67 20.86 -7.14 18.10
C PHE A 67 21.11 -7.75 19.49
N ASP A 68 22.36 -7.75 19.97
CA ASP A 68 22.69 -8.32 21.29
C ASP A 68 21.98 -7.59 22.43
N THR A 69 21.93 -6.26 22.37
CA THR A 69 21.19 -5.45 23.34
C THR A 69 19.70 -5.78 23.29
N TRP A 70 19.14 -5.87 22.09
CA TRP A 70 17.72 -6.16 21.91
C TRP A 70 17.34 -7.59 22.29
N LYS A 71 18.23 -8.55 22.12
CA LYS A 71 18.05 -9.91 22.64
C LYS A 71 17.89 -9.90 24.16
N ASN A 72 18.69 -9.11 24.87
CA ASN A 72 18.55 -8.94 26.32
C ASN A 72 17.23 -8.24 26.68
N ILE A 73 16.88 -7.15 25.99
CA ILE A 73 15.59 -6.45 26.17
C ILE A 73 14.43 -7.44 26.02
N LEU A 74 14.42 -8.19 24.93
CA LEU A 74 13.30 -9.06 24.54
C LEU A 74 13.23 -10.32 25.40
N SER A 75 14.33 -10.73 26.05
CA SER A 75 14.27 -11.75 27.10
C SER A 75 13.45 -11.31 28.32
N ILE A 76 13.27 -10.00 28.54
CA ILE A 76 12.53 -9.42 29.67
C ILE A 76 11.10 -9.09 29.26
N ILE A 77 10.93 -8.36 28.15
CA ILE A 77 9.62 -7.83 27.74
C ILE A 77 8.92 -8.67 26.67
N GLY A 78 9.60 -9.66 26.08
CA GLY A 78 9.11 -10.43 24.94
C GLY A 78 7.78 -11.15 25.20
N CYS A 79 7.60 -11.66 26.42
CA CYS A 79 6.34 -12.28 26.84
C CYS A 79 5.17 -11.30 27.00
N LEU A 80 5.43 -9.99 27.06
CA LEU A 80 4.39 -8.96 27.18
C LEU A 80 3.92 -8.44 25.82
N ILE A 81 4.63 -8.79 24.75
CA ILE A 81 4.35 -8.30 23.40
C ILE A 81 3.32 -9.22 22.75
N GLU A 82 2.11 -8.69 22.58
CA GLU A 82 1.01 -9.38 21.88
C GLU A 82 0.91 -9.00 20.40
N SER A 83 1.53 -7.89 20.00
CA SER A 83 1.44 -7.38 18.63
C SER A 83 2.79 -6.85 18.16
N LEU A 84 3.25 -7.36 17.02
CA LEU A 84 4.55 -7.06 16.44
C LEU A 84 4.38 -6.50 15.04
N ASN A 85 5.03 -5.37 14.77
CA ASN A 85 5.13 -4.78 13.45
C ASN A 85 6.58 -4.88 12.97
N THR A 86 6.80 -5.21 11.71
CA THR A 86 8.15 -5.16 11.13
C THR A 86 8.09 -4.63 9.70
N ASN A 87 9.11 -3.87 9.32
CA ASN A 87 9.33 -3.42 7.95
C ASN A 87 10.58 -4.01 7.29
N THR A 88 11.33 -4.82 8.03
CA THR A 88 12.51 -5.53 7.54
C THR A 88 12.32 -7.03 7.57
N LEU A 89 12.96 -7.67 6.60
CA LEU A 89 12.99 -9.11 6.42
C LEU A 89 14.19 -9.75 7.09
N ASP A 90 14.89 -9.03 7.96
CA ASP A 90 15.96 -9.61 8.75
C ASP A 90 15.34 -10.46 9.86
N PHE A 91 15.06 -11.72 9.51
CA PHE A 91 14.56 -12.74 10.43
C PHE A 91 15.69 -13.49 11.14
N SER A 92 16.88 -12.88 11.27
CA SER A 92 17.81 -13.26 12.34
C SER A 92 17.12 -13.26 13.72
N PHE A 93 15.94 -12.63 13.83
CA PHE A 93 15.07 -12.62 14.98
C PHE A 93 14.00 -13.76 14.98
N PRO A 94 14.17 -14.85 15.76
CA PRO A 94 13.17 -15.91 15.87
C PRO A 94 11.93 -15.45 16.65
N LEU A 95 10.74 -15.81 16.15
CA LEU A 95 9.44 -15.53 16.81
C LEU A 95 9.31 -16.14 18.22
N THR A 96 10.21 -17.05 18.60
CA THR A 96 10.26 -17.66 19.93
C THR A 96 10.48 -16.65 21.06
N TYR A 97 11.01 -15.45 20.79
CA TYR A 97 11.11 -14.40 21.79
C TYR A 97 9.76 -13.74 22.11
N PHE A 98 8.70 -14.03 21.35
CA PHE A 98 7.35 -13.48 21.55
C PHE A 98 6.36 -14.61 21.84
N PRO A 99 6.44 -15.30 22.99
CA PRO A 99 5.62 -16.46 23.28
C PRO A 99 4.11 -16.16 23.34
N ASN A 100 3.73 -14.90 23.59
CA ASN A 100 2.34 -14.45 23.69
C ASN A 100 1.88 -13.65 22.45
N LEU A 101 2.60 -13.75 21.34
CA LEU A 101 2.27 -13.03 20.11
C LEU A 101 0.90 -13.46 19.58
N LYS A 102 -0.01 -12.49 19.43
CA LYS A 102 -1.35 -12.68 18.86
C LYS A 102 -1.50 -12.02 17.49
N SER A 103 -0.75 -10.95 17.22
CA SER A 103 -0.84 -10.20 15.97
C SER A 103 0.53 -9.96 15.38
N PHE A 104 0.69 -10.26 14.09
CA PHE A 104 1.92 -9.97 13.37
C PHE A 104 1.62 -9.23 12.07
N THR A 105 2.20 -8.03 11.92
CA THR A 105 2.11 -7.23 10.71
C THR A 105 3.50 -7.07 10.10
N PHE A 106 3.65 -7.60 8.90
CA PHE A 106 4.81 -7.36 8.06
C PHE A 106 4.44 -6.32 7.00
N SER A 107 5.12 -5.19 6.99
CA SER A 107 4.90 -4.13 6.00
C SER A 107 6.23 -3.62 5.48
N SER A 108 6.64 -4.08 4.30
CA SER A 108 7.86 -3.61 3.66
C SER A 108 7.52 -2.96 2.33
N SER A 109 8.22 -1.87 2.01
CA SER A 109 8.25 -1.29 0.66
C SER A 109 9.05 -2.13 -0.34
N ASP A 110 9.65 -3.22 0.14
CA ASP A 110 10.71 -3.96 -0.52
C ASP A 110 10.17 -5.29 -0.99
N PHE A 111 11.04 -6.15 -1.52
CA PHE A 111 10.66 -7.50 -1.86
C PHE A 111 10.93 -8.47 -0.71
N CYS A 112 9.99 -9.37 -0.41
CA CYS A 112 10.12 -10.47 0.54
C CYS A 112 10.66 -11.70 -0.16
N LEU A 113 11.79 -12.23 0.34
CA LEU A 113 12.21 -13.57 -0.02
C LEU A 113 11.18 -14.58 0.52
N VAL A 114 10.78 -15.54 -0.31
CA VAL A 114 9.79 -16.56 0.10
C VAL A 114 10.21 -17.33 1.33
N ASP A 115 11.48 -17.74 1.39
CA ASP A 115 12.01 -18.59 2.48
C ASP A 115 11.78 -17.96 3.86
N HIS A 116 11.88 -16.64 3.94
CA HIS A 116 11.64 -15.89 5.16
C HIS A 116 10.16 -15.91 5.59
N LEU A 117 9.25 -15.77 4.63
CA LEU A 117 7.82 -15.91 4.88
C LEU A 117 7.47 -17.34 5.29
N GLU A 118 8.10 -18.34 4.67
CA GLU A 118 7.94 -19.75 5.05
C GLU A 118 8.41 -20.02 6.48
N LEU A 119 9.52 -19.43 6.92
CA LEU A 119 10.00 -19.59 8.31
C LEU A 119 8.96 -19.11 9.33
N ILE A 120 8.28 -18.00 9.05
CA ILE A 120 7.20 -17.49 9.90
C ILE A 120 6.05 -18.49 9.92
N ILE A 121 5.59 -18.91 8.74
CA ILE A 121 4.39 -19.74 8.58
C ILE A 121 4.60 -21.14 9.16
N LYS A 122 5.80 -21.71 9.01
CA LYS A 122 6.19 -23.01 9.61
C LYS A 122 6.34 -22.95 11.12
N SER A 123 6.44 -21.76 11.72
CA SER A 123 6.63 -21.63 13.16
C SER A 123 5.38 -22.09 13.93
N LYS A 124 5.59 -22.73 15.10
CA LYS A 124 4.48 -23.13 15.98
C LYS A 124 3.62 -21.94 16.44
N HIS A 125 4.22 -20.75 16.52
CA HIS A 125 3.53 -19.52 16.93
C HIS A 125 2.53 -19.05 15.86
N PHE A 126 2.75 -19.33 14.58
CA PHE A 126 1.84 -18.93 13.51
C PHE A 126 0.42 -19.47 13.72
N GLN A 127 0.30 -20.73 14.13
CA GLN A 127 -0.99 -21.38 14.38
C GLN A 127 -1.76 -20.78 15.57
N GLN A 128 -1.07 -20.01 16.42
CA GLN A 128 -1.62 -19.36 17.62
C GLN A 128 -1.93 -17.86 17.38
N LEU A 129 -1.57 -17.32 16.22
CA LEU A 129 -1.90 -15.93 15.88
C LEU A 129 -3.41 -15.75 15.72
N HIS A 130 -3.91 -14.61 16.18
CA HIS A 130 -5.25 -14.10 15.87
C HIS A 130 -5.26 -13.24 14.61
N SER A 131 -4.17 -12.56 14.30
CA SER A 131 -4.06 -11.65 13.16
C SER A 131 -2.71 -11.79 12.48
N PHE A 132 -2.72 -11.96 11.16
CA PHE A 132 -1.52 -11.94 10.34
C PHE A 132 -1.75 -11.06 9.11
N LYS A 133 -0.88 -10.06 8.92
CA LYS A 133 -1.01 -9.06 7.85
C LYS A 133 0.31 -8.89 7.12
N ILE A 134 0.25 -8.93 5.80
CA ILE A 134 1.36 -8.68 4.88
C ILE A 134 0.97 -7.48 4.01
N GLY A 135 1.69 -6.37 4.14
CA GLY A 135 1.45 -5.12 3.43
C GLY A 135 2.59 -4.75 2.48
N GLY A 136 2.24 -4.27 1.28
CA GLY A 136 3.11 -3.47 0.43
C GLY A 136 4.30 -4.17 -0.23
N CYS A 137 4.42 -5.48 -0.08
CA CYS A 137 5.63 -6.23 -0.44
C CYS A 137 5.44 -7.04 -1.72
N GLY A 138 6.31 -6.85 -2.72
CA GLY A 138 6.46 -7.82 -3.79
C GLY A 138 7.17 -9.06 -3.24
N ILE A 139 6.91 -10.27 -3.73
CA ILE A 139 7.71 -11.44 -3.34
C ILE A 139 8.79 -11.69 -4.40
N LEU A 140 10.04 -11.83 -3.98
CA LEU A 140 11.11 -12.36 -4.81
C LEU A 140 11.27 -13.85 -4.53
N PHE A 141 11.25 -14.64 -5.60
CA PHE A 141 11.56 -16.06 -5.54
C PHE A 141 13.06 -16.22 -5.78
N PRO A 142 13.83 -16.79 -4.83
CA PRO A 142 15.21 -17.15 -5.12
C PRO A 142 15.22 -18.12 -6.30
N ARG A 143 16.09 -17.82 -7.26
CA ARG A 143 16.24 -18.58 -8.50
C ARG A 143 16.98 -19.87 -8.16
N ASP A 144 16.26 -20.89 -7.71
CA ASP A 144 16.88 -22.18 -7.49
C ASP A 144 17.31 -22.75 -8.85
N SER A 145 18.62 -22.88 -9.05
CA SER A 145 19.30 -23.20 -10.31
C SER A 145 19.03 -24.62 -10.82
N SER A 146 18.19 -25.38 -10.13
CA SER A 146 17.76 -26.74 -10.48
C SER A 146 16.36 -26.80 -11.10
N TYR A 147 15.52 -25.77 -10.93
CA TYR A 147 14.19 -25.73 -11.54
C TYR A 147 14.27 -25.11 -12.94
N LYS A 148 14.57 -25.96 -13.94
CA LYS A 148 14.45 -25.57 -15.35
C LYS A 148 13.02 -25.09 -15.63
N PRO A 149 12.81 -23.84 -16.10
CA PRO A 149 11.50 -23.35 -16.46
C PRO A 149 11.14 -23.95 -17.82
N HIS A 150 10.56 -25.15 -17.82
CA HIS A 150 10.01 -25.76 -19.04
C HIS A 150 8.50 -25.52 -19.20
N SER A 151 7.92 -24.68 -18.37
CA SER A 151 6.63 -24.04 -18.65
C SER A 151 6.64 -22.67 -17.98
N GLY A 152 6.04 -21.66 -18.61
CA GLY A 152 6.00 -20.27 -18.15
C GLY A 152 5.21 -20.03 -16.84
N HIS A 153 5.24 -20.96 -15.91
CA HIS A 153 4.68 -20.85 -14.57
C HIS A 153 5.77 -20.37 -13.62
N PHE A 154 5.96 -19.06 -13.55
CA PHE A 154 6.68 -18.44 -12.44
C PHE A 154 5.88 -18.68 -11.15
N ILE A 155 6.27 -19.74 -10.44
CA ILE A 155 6.12 -20.03 -9.01
C ILE A 155 4.84 -19.47 -8.34
N LEU A 156 3.75 -20.21 -8.49
CA LEU A 156 2.52 -20.13 -7.68
C LEU A 156 2.69 -20.71 -6.25
N LEU A 157 3.80 -21.41 -5.99
CA LEU A 157 4.00 -22.27 -4.83
C LEU A 157 3.99 -21.54 -3.48
N SER A 158 4.45 -20.28 -3.40
CA SER A 158 4.46 -19.57 -2.10
C SER A 158 3.06 -19.15 -1.66
N SER A 159 2.18 -18.82 -2.60
CA SER A 159 0.84 -18.32 -2.27
C SER A 159 -0.12 -19.44 -1.86
N GLU A 160 -0.08 -20.58 -2.56
CA GLU A 160 -0.82 -21.78 -2.16
C GLU A 160 -0.32 -22.28 -0.80
N TYR A 161 1.00 -22.34 -0.59
CA TYR A 161 1.58 -22.75 0.70
C TYR A 161 1.14 -21.86 1.88
N VAL A 162 1.09 -20.54 1.68
CA VAL A 162 0.58 -19.61 2.71
C VAL A 162 -0.90 -19.93 3.00
N LEU A 163 -1.71 -20.11 1.97
CA LEU A 163 -3.14 -20.40 2.12
C LEU A 163 -3.38 -21.76 2.78
N GLU A 164 -2.61 -22.79 2.47
CA GLU A 164 -2.68 -24.10 3.13
C GLU A 164 -2.52 -23.98 4.65
N ASN A 165 -1.58 -23.14 5.10
CA ASN A 165 -1.36 -22.95 6.53
C ASN A 165 -2.43 -22.08 7.18
N VAL A 166 -2.96 -21.08 6.46
CA VAL A 166 -4.11 -20.26 6.92
C VAL A 166 -5.38 -21.11 7.02
N PHE A 167 -5.62 -22.00 6.07
CA PHE A 167 -6.78 -22.89 5.95
C PHE A 167 -6.51 -24.26 6.56
N THR A 168 -6.21 -24.28 7.86
CA THR A 168 -6.13 -25.49 8.67
C THR A 168 -7.12 -25.44 9.84
N ARG A 169 -7.74 -26.58 10.20
CA ARG A 169 -8.74 -26.63 11.30
C ARG A 169 -8.20 -26.15 12.65
N ARG A 170 -6.88 -26.29 12.85
CA ARG A 170 -6.20 -25.95 14.11
C ARG A 170 -5.81 -24.47 14.18
N ASN A 171 -5.83 -23.73 13.08
CA ASN A 171 -5.41 -22.34 13.04
C ASN A 171 -6.36 -21.45 13.87
N THR A 172 -5.81 -20.52 14.66
CA THR A 172 -6.59 -19.54 15.44
C THR A 172 -6.83 -18.21 14.74
N LEU A 173 -6.29 -18.03 13.53
CA LEU A 173 -6.37 -16.78 12.78
C LEU A 173 -7.82 -16.34 12.57
N LYS A 174 -8.10 -15.12 13.01
CA LYS A 174 -9.36 -14.39 12.79
C LYS A 174 -9.24 -13.39 11.65
N ILE A 175 -8.03 -12.85 11.44
CA ILE A 175 -7.73 -11.85 10.42
C ILE A 175 -6.53 -12.31 9.61
N PHE A 176 -6.70 -12.42 8.29
CA PHE A 176 -5.60 -12.66 7.37
C PHE A 176 -5.63 -11.65 6.23
N HIS A 177 -4.64 -10.77 6.16
CA HIS A 177 -4.53 -9.77 5.09
C HIS A 177 -3.23 -9.98 4.32
N SER A 178 -3.35 -10.17 3.02
CA SER A 178 -2.25 -10.44 2.11
C SER A 178 -2.31 -9.45 0.95
N ALA A 179 -1.32 -8.56 0.86
CA ALA A 179 -1.12 -7.64 -0.25
C ALA A 179 -0.11 -8.16 -1.28
N LEU A 180 0.03 -9.50 -1.37
CA LEU A 180 0.96 -10.13 -2.31
C LEU A 180 0.59 -9.79 -3.75
N SER A 181 1.57 -9.38 -4.55
CA SER A 181 1.35 -8.87 -5.91
C SER A 181 0.89 -9.94 -6.90
N THR A 182 1.15 -11.21 -6.61
CA THR A 182 0.74 -12.35 -7.46
C THR A 182 -0.64 -12.83 -7.04
N GLY A 183 -1.61 -12.79 -7.96
CA GLY A 183 -2.93 -13.34 -7.72
C GLY A 183 -2.87 -14.84 -7.46
N VAL A 184 -3.56 -15.31 -6.41
CA VAL A 184 -3.63 -16.73 -6.08
C VAL A 184 -4.69 -17.40 -6.93
N SER A 185 -4.31 -18.45 -7.66
CA SER A 185 -5.25 -19.35 -8.32
C SER A 185 -5.57 -20.50 -7.37
N LEU A 186 -6.85 -20.73 -7.08
CA LEU A 186 -7.24 -21.87 -6.26
C LEU A 186 -7.52 -23.06 -7.17
N ASN A 187 -6.57 -23.99 -7.30
CA ASN A 187 -6.79 -25.21 -8.07
C ASN A 187 -7.92 -26.08 -7.45
N TYR A 188 -8.71 -26.76 -8.29
CA TYR A 188 -9.76 -27.67 -7.79
C TYR A 188 -9.21 -28.93 -7.13
N SER A 189 -7.92 -29.25 -7.35
CA SER A 189 -7.24 -30.40 -6.76
C SER A 189 -6.73 -30.15 -5.34
N THR A 190 -6.55 -28.90 -4.90
CA THR A 190 -6.08 -28.59 -3.55
C THR A 190 -7.21 -28.69 -2.53
N THR A 191 -7.05 -29.59 -1.56
CA THR A 191 -8.02 -29.83 -0.48
C THR A 191 -7.66 -29.01 0.75
N TYR A 192 -8.01 -27.73 0.74
CA TYR A 192 -7.88 -26.88 1.92
C TYR A 192 -8.80 -27.39 3.04
N GLN A 193 -8.41 -27.18 4.30
CA GLN A 193 -9.30 -27.44 5.43
C GLN A 193 -10.05 -26.17 5.81
N THR A 194 -11.23 -26.33 6.41
CA THR A 194 -12.01 -25.19 6.88
C THR A 194 -11.31 -24.49 8.05
N ASN A 195 -11.14 -23.16 7.95
CA ASN A 195 -10.82 -22.29 9.09
C ASN A 195 -12.08 -21.50 9.48
N ALA A 196 -12.82 -22.03 10.45
CA ALA A 196 -14.07 -21.42 10.93
C ALA A 196 -13.84 -20.20 11.84
N LYS A 197 -12.61 -19.91 12.27
CA LYS A 197 -12.31 -18.73 13.11
C LYS A 197 -12.03 -17.48 12.28
N LEU A 198 -11.79 -17.64 10.99
CA LEU A 198 -11.49 -16.54 10.09
C LEU A 198 -12.74 -15.67 9.86
N HIS A 199 -12.65 -14.40 10.25
CA HIS A 199 -13.75 -13.43 10.14
C HIS A 199 -13.42 -12.30 9.16
N SER A 200 -12.14 -11.99 8.94
CA SER A 200 -11.69 -10.95 8.00
C SER A 200 -10.58 -11.46 7.10
N LEU A 201 -10.75 -11.21 5.81
CA LEU A 201 -9.86 -11.71 4.79
C LEU A 201 -9.59 -10.64 3.73
N LYS A 202 -8.30 -10.42 3.44
CA LYS A 202 -7.85 -9.57 2.34
C LYS A 202 -6.82 -10.32 1.50
N LEU A 203 -7.01 -10.41 0.19
CA LEU A 203 -6.08 -11.12 -0.70
C LEU A 203 -6.15 -10.62 -2.15
N VAL A 204 -5.17 -11.03 -2.94
CA VAL A 204 -5.19 -10.90 -4.41
C VAL A 204 -5.52 -12.26 -5.01
N LEU A 205 -6.59 -12.34 -5.81
CA LEU A 205 -6.99 -13.55 -6.54
C LEU A 205 -6.57 -13.47 -8.00
N ALA A 206 -6.17 -14.61 -8.56
CA ALA A 206 -5.90 -14.74 -9.98
C ALA A 206 -7.18 -14.48 -10.78
N GLU A 207 -8.27 -15.13 -10.40
CA GLU A 207 -9.58 -15.02 -11.05
C GLU A 207 -10.69 -14.78 -10.02
N PHE A 208 -11.71 -13.99 -10.40
CA PHE A 208 -12.83 -13.70 -9.51
C PHE A 208 -13.62 -14.94 -9.08
N ARG A 209 -13.72 -15.97 -9.93
CA ARG A 209 -14.43 -17.22 -9.59
C ARG A 209 -13.88 -17.93 -8.35
N ASP A 210 -12.61 -17.70 -8.00
CA ASP A 210 -11.96 -18.34 -6.87
C ASP A 210 -12.49 -17.85 -5.51
N ILE A 211 -13.22 -16.72 -5.50
CA ILE A 211 -13.92 -16.23 -4.31
C ILE A 211 -14.88 -17.29 -3.73
N PHE A 212 -15.56 -18.04 -4.58
CA PHE A 212 -16.55 -19.05 -4.18
C PHE A 212 -15.90 -20.29 -3.56
N LYS A 213 -14.70 -20.65 -4.02
CA LYS A 213 -13.92 -21.73 -3.40
C LYS A 213 -13.43 -21.28 -2.02
N LEU A 214 -12.88 -20.07 -1.94
CA LEU A 214 -12.34 -19.49 -0.72
C LEU A 214 -13.39 -19.38 0.39
N ILE A 215 -14.60 -18.97 0.02
CA ILE A 215 -15.76 -18.92 0.92
C ILE A 215 -16.12 -20.30 1.45
N SER A 216 -16.01 -21.37 0.65
CA SER A 216 -16.30 -22.73 1.13
C SER A 216 -15.39 -23.19 2.28
N TYR A 217 -14.19 -22.60 2.40
CA TYR A 217 -13.24 -22.86 3.48
C TYR A 217 -13.37 -21.90 4.69
N THR A 218 -14.26 -20.91 4.63
CA THR A 218 -14.35 -19.80 5.60
C THR A 218 -15.79 -19.49 6.03
N PRO A 219 -16.51 -20.45 6.65
CA PRO A 219 -17.96 -20.34 6.86
C PRO A 219 -18.43 -19.17 7.71
N ASN A 220 -17.56 -18.61 8.55
CA ASN A 220 -17.86 -17.48 9.45
C ASN A 220 -17.24 -16.15 8.99
N LEU A 221 -16.88 -16.06 7.70
CA LEU A 221 -16.31 -14.85 7.13
C LEU A 221 -17.34 -13.72 7.10
N GLU A 222 -17.01 -12.59 7.70
CA GLU A 222 -17.87 -11.41 7.73
C GLU A 222 -17.36 -10.28 6.83
N TYR A 223 -16.03 -10.20 6.64
CA TYR A 223 -15.38 -9.12 5.89
C TYR A 223 -14.45 -9.68 4.83
N LEU A 224 -14.71 -9.35 3.56
CA LEU A 224 -13.94 -9.84 2.43
C LEU A 224 -13.47 -8.66 1.56
N ASN A 225 -12.16 -8.57 1.36
CA ASN A 225 -11.52 -7.57 0.49
C ASN A 225 -10.64 -8.29 -0.54
N VAL A 226 -11.05 -8.28 -1.80
CA VAL A 226 -10.38 -9.04 -2.85
C VAL A 226 -9.97 -8.11 -3.97
N HIS A 227 -8.72 -8.25 -4.40
CA HIS A 227 -8.25 -7.71 -5.66
C HIS A 227 -8.10 -8.85 -6.68
N CYS A 228 -8.92 -8.86 -7.72
CA CYS A 228 -8.87 -9.85 -8.80
C CYS A 228 -8.00 -9.35 -9.96
N THR A 229 -7.03 -10.15 -10.40
CA THR A 229 -6.19 -9.84 -11.59
C THR A 229 -6.85 -10.23 -12.91
N SER A 230 -7.87 -11.09 -12.85
CA SER A 230 -8.71 -11.45 -13.98
C SER A 230 -10.17 -11.39 -13.54
N PRO A 231 -11.01 -10.63 -14.27
CA PRO A 231 -12.43 -10.55 -13.97
C PRO A 231 -13.22 -11.72 -14.58
N ALA A 232 -12.54 -12.72 -15.18
CA ALA A 232 -13.18 -13.82 -15.88
C ALA A 232 -14.12 -14.63 -14.96
N ILE A 233 -15.38 -14.78 -15.40
CA ILE A 233 -16.35 -15.72 -14.84
C ILE A 233 -16.68 -16.73 -15.92
N THR A 234 -15.76 -17.66 -16.17
CA THR A 234 -15.99 -18.76 -17.11
C THR A 234 -16.68 -19.93 -16.40
N GLY A 235 -17.66 -20.55 -17.07
CA GLY A 235 -18.47 -21.64 -16.53
C GLY A 235 -19.77 -21.20 -15.83
N ARG A 236 -20.60 -22.19 -15.44
CA ARG A 236 -21.77 -21.96 -14.58
C ARG A 236 -21.30 -21.72 -13.14
N LEU A 237 -21.84 -20.70 -12.48
CA LEU A 237 -21.75 -20.53 -11.03
C LEU A 237 -22.60 -21.64 -10.38
N VAL A 238 -22.00 -22.80 -10.12
CA VAL A 238 -22.72 -23.96 -9.55
C VAL A 238 -22.84 -23.87 -8.02
N ILE A 239 -21.99 -23.09 -7.37
CA ILE A 239 -21.89 -23.05 -5.91
C ILE A 239 -22.76 -21.90 -5.37
N LYS A 240 -23.91 -22.24 -4.78
CA LYS A 240 -24.63 -21.31 -3.89
C LYS A 240 -23.88 -21.21 -2.57
N THR A 241 -23.60 -19.99 -2.14
CA THR A 241 -22.99 -19.74 -0.84
C THR A 241 -24.05 -19.43 0.21
N ASN A 242 -23.86 -19.92 1.44
CA ASN A 242 -24.71 -19.59 2.60
C ASN A 242 -24.00 -18.63 3.58
N ILE A 243 -22.96 -17.93 3.11
CA ILE A 243 -22.16 -17.05 3.96
C ILE A 243 -22.90 -15.73 4.19
N ARG A 244 -22.91 -15.30 5.45
CA ARG A 244 -23.47 -14.01 5.87
C ARG A 244 -22.40 -12.92 5.86
N LEU A 245 -21.96 -12.56 4.67
CA LEU A 245 -20.95 -11.53 4.48
C LEU A 245 -21.53 -10.16 4.79
N LYS A 246 -20.93 -9.42 5.74
CA LYS A 246 -21.34 -8.05 6.10
C LYS A 246 -20.73 -7.00 5.19
N SER A 247 -19.49 -7.21 4.73
CA SER A 247 -18.79 -6.27 3.87
C SER A 247 -18.02 -6.95 2.75
N LEU A 248 -18.21 -6.45 1.53
CA LEU A 248 -17.53 -6.92 0.33
C LEU A 248 -16.83 -5.76 -0.37
N TYR A 249 -15.51 -5.83 -0.46
CA TYR A 249 -14.68 -4.92 -1.24
C TYR A 249 -14.07 -5.68 -2.41
N LEU A 250 -14.44 -5.31 -3.63
CA LEU A 250 -13.92 -5.90 -4.84
C LEU A 250 -13.15 -4.85 -5.62
N LYS A 251 -11.92 -5.21 -5.98
CA LYS A 251 -11.09 -4.46 -6.91
C LYS A 251 -10.73 -5.35 -8.08
N PHE A 252 -10.83 -4.83 -9.28
CA PHE A 252 -10.40 -5.55 -10.47
C PHE A 252 -9.27 -4.79 -11.17
N SER A 253 -8.28 -5.53 -11.65
CA SER A 253 -7.27 -5.02 -12.57
C SER A 253 -7.18 -5.95 -13.75
N ASN A 254 -7.18 -5.44 -14.97
CA ASN A 254 -6.79 -6.23 -16.13
C ASN A 254 -5.28 -6.38 -16.15
N TYR A 255 -4.76 -7.51 -15.66
CA TYR A 255 -3.40 -7.88 -16.01
C TYR A 255 -3.44 -8.37 -17.47
N ILE A 256 -3.09 -7.48 -18.40
CA ILE A 256 -2.79 -7.88 -19.78
C ILE A 256 -1.52 -8.73 -19.68
N SER A 257 -1.68 -10.05 -19.55
CA SER A 257 -0.53 -10.94 -19.64
C SER A 257 0.09 -10.72 -21.01
N PHE A 258 1.35 -10.27 -21.02
CA PHE A 258 2.15 -10.03 -22.22
C PHE A 258 1.94 -11.16 -23.25
N GLY A 259 1.41 -10.80 -24.43
CA GLY A 259 1.56 -11.62 -25.63
C GLY A 259 0.32 -12.37 -26.13
N VAL A 260 -0.81 -12.39 -25.44
CA VAL A 260 -2.04 -12.96 -26.01
C VAL A 260 -3.22 -12.02 -25.77
N ASN A 261 -3.82 -11.53 -26.86
CA ASN A 261 -5.07 -10.78 -26.89
C ASN A 261 -6.25 -11.68 -26.48
N TYR A 262 -6.21 -12.29 -25.29
CA TYR A 262 -7.43 -12.78 -24.69
C TYR A 262 -8.22 -11.56 -24.24
N ILE A 263 -9.15 -11.14 -25.11
CA ILE A 263 -10.30 -10.35 -24.69
C ILE A 263 -11.04 -11.24 -23.69
N ILE A 264 -10.74 -11.07 -22.41
CA ILE A 264 -11.54 -11.67 -21.36
C ILE A 264 -12.89 -10.97 -21.43
N LEU A 265 -13.89 -11.68 -21.96
CA LEU A 265 -15.28 -11.23 -21.99
C LEU A 265 -15.75 -11.09 -20.54
N PHE A 266 -15.71 -9.86 -20.04
CA PHE A 266 -16.32 -9.49 -18.79
C PHE A 266 -17.84 -9.51 -18.98
N ASN A 267 -18.52 -10.46 -18.33
CA ASN A 267 -19.97 -10.57 -18.36
C ASN A 267 -20.55 -9.94 -17.08
N ILE A 268 -21.19 -8.79 -17.24
CA ILE A 268 -21.71 -8.02 -16.11
C ILE A 268 -22.87 -8.73 -15.40
N ASP A 269 -23.76 -9.39 -16.14
CA ASP A 269 -24.89 -10.11 -15.57
C ASP A 269 -24.41 -11.23 -14.64
N ARG A 270 -23.34 -11.93 -15.04
CA ARG A 270 -22.70 -12.95 -14.17
C ARG A 270 -22.05 -12.35 -12.93
N LEU A 271 -21.50 -11.14 -13.01
CA LEU A 271 -20.97 -10.46 -11.84
C LEU A 271 -22.10 -10.06 -10.88
N ILE A 272 -23.21 -9.56 -11.43
CA ILE A 272 -24.41 -9.21 -10.67
C ILE A 272 -24.94 -10.47 -9.95
N ASP A 273 -25.12 -11.57 -10.68
CA ASP A 273 -25.56 -12.85 -10.10
C ASP A 273 -24.61 -13.34 -9.00
N ALA A 274 -23.30 -13.22 -9.22
CA ALA A 274 -22.27 -13.60 -8.27
C ALA A 274 -22.34 -12.77 -6.98
N ILE A 275 -22.43 -11.44 -7.08
CA ILE A 275 -22.52 -10.55 -5.92
C ILE A 275 -23.86 -10.73 -5.20
N ASN A 276 -24.95 -10.95 -5.95
CA ASN A 276 -26.30 -11.13 -5.39
C ASN A 276 -26.41 -12.37 -4.50
N GLN A 277 -25.49 -13.33 -4.59
CA GLN A 277 -25.42 -14.43 -3.61
C GLN A 277 -25.17 -13.94 -2.17
N PHE A 278 -24.58 -12.76 -2.00
CA PHE A 278 -24.31 -12.16 -0.69
C PHE A 278 -25.34 -11.09 -0.30
N SER A 279 -26.28 -10.77 -1.19
CA SER A 279 -27.18 -9.61 -1.06
C SER A 279 -27.92 -9.54 0.28
N SER A 280 -28.36 -10.69 0.80
CA SER A 280 -29.18 -10.76 2.01
C SER A 280 -28.52 -10.27 3.30
N SER A 281 -27.18 -10.21 3.36
CA SER A 281 -26.45 -9.83 4.58
C SER A 281 -25.49 -8.64 4.39
N LEU A 282 -25.35 -8.15 3.17
CA LEU A 282 -24.40 -7.09 2.85
C LEU A 282 -24.87 -5.75 3.43
N THR A 283 -24.05 -5.20 4.31
CA THR A 283 -24.21 -3.84 4.86
C THR A 283 -23.29 -2.84 4.18
N CYS A 284 -22.21 -3.32 3.55
CA CYS A 284 -21.25 -2.52 2.81
C CYS A 284 -20.81 -3.24 1.51
N LEU A 285 -20.89 -2.53 0.39
CA LEU A 285 -20.39 -2.99 -0.90
C LEU A 285 -19.48 -1.91 -1.50
N SER A 286 -18.25 -2.27 -1.87
CA SER A 286 -17.30 -1.39 -2.52
C SER A 286 -16.77 -2.03 -3.79
N LEU A 287 -16.87 -1.33 -4.91
CA LEU A 287 -16.50 -1.80 -6.23
C LEU A 287 -15.50 -0.83 -6.89
N ASP A 288 -14.26 -1.28 -7.07
CA ASP A 288 -13.20 -0.59 -7.80
C ASP A 288 -12.97 -1.27 -9.16
N PHE A 289 -13.46 -0.61 -10.21
CA PHE A 289 -13.41 -1.04 -11.60
C PHE A 289 -12.52 -0.12 -12.45
N VAL A 290 -11.72 0.76 -11.85
CA VAL A 290 -10.95 1.74 -12.61
C VAL A 290 -9.93 1.10 -13.55
N ASN A 291 -9.36 -0.02 -13.13
CA ASN A 291 -8.34 -0.73 -13.90
C ASN A 291 -8.92 -1.84 -14.80
N LEU A 292 -10.25 -1.87 -14.99
CA LEU A 292 -10.89 -2.72 -15.99
C LEU A 292 -10.87 -2.01 -17.35
N SER A 293 -10.18 -2.62 -18.32
CA SER A 293 -10.32 -2.26 -19.73
C SER A 293 -11.59 -2.90 -20.25
N THR A 294 -12.55 -2.10 -20.72
CA THR A 294 -13.70 -2.61 -21.47
C THR A 294 -13.26 -2.89 -22.91
N PRO A 295 -13.56 -4.07 -23.47
CA PRO A 295 -13.16 -4.40 -24.83
C PRO A 295 -13.99 -3.67 -25.90
N THR A 296 -15.15 -3.12 -25.53
CA THR A 296 -15.97 -2.33 -26.44
C THR A 296 -15.90 -0.85 -26.10
N ILE A 297 -15.76 -0.09 -27.18
CA ILE A 297 -15.63 1.37 -27.28
C ILE A 297 -16.85 2.09 -26.69
N ASP A 298 -18.04 1.46 -26.74
CA ASP A 298 -19.32 2.14 -26.50
C ASP A 298 -20.04 1.80 -25.18
N ASN A 299 -19.58 0.81 -24.42
CA ASN A 299 -20.36 0.34 -23.26
C ASN A 299 -19.78 0.83 -21.92
N PHE A 300 -20.55 1.69 -21.26
CA PHE A 300 -20.48 1.82 -19.80
C PHE A 300 -20.69 0.42 -19.18
N LEU A 301 -19.83 0.02 -18.23
CA LEU A 301 -19.81 -1.33 -17.64
C LEU A 301 -21.15 -1.77 -17.04
N PHE A 302 -21.99 -0.81 -16.65
CA PHE A 302 -23.32 -1.03 -16.09
C PHE A 302 -24.23 0.07 -16.60
N ASP A 303 -25.26 -0.20 -17.39
CA ASP A 303 -26.29 0.83 -17.53
C ASP A 303 -27.03 1.05 -16.19
N LYS A 304 -27.85 2.10 -16.12
CA LYS A 304 -28.68 2.41 -14.93
C LYS A 304 -29.52 1.21 -14.46
N ILE A 305 -30.02 0.40 -15.40
CA ILE A 305 -30.89 -0.74 -15.12
C ILE A 305 -30.07 -1.83 -14.42
N GLN A 306 -28.89 -2.15 -14.93
CA GLN A 306 -27.96 -3.13 -14.37
C GLN A 306 -27.48 -2.73 -12.97
N PHE A 307 -27.18 -1.45 -12.73
CA PHE A 307 -26.85 -0.98 -11.39
C PHE A 307 -28.01 -1.15 -10.41
N ARG A 308 -29.24 -0.85 -10.84
CA ARG A 308 -30.42 -1.05 -10.00
C ARG A 308 -30.66 -2.54 -9.72
N GLN A 309 -30.48 -3.42 -10.72
CA GLN A 309 -30.58 -4.88 -10.55
C GLN A 309 -29.54 -5.43 -9.57
N LEU A 310 -28.34 -4.85 -9.53
CA LEU A 310 -27.31 -5.21 -8.55
C LEU A 310 -27.71 -4.81 -7.12
N LEU A 311 -28.23 -3.59 -6.92
CA LEU A 311 -28.37 -3.01 -5.58
C LEU A 311 -29.74 -3.27 -4.96
N GLN A 312 -30.80 -3.37 -5.76
CA GLN A 312 -32.17 -3.56 -5.30
C GLN A 312 -32.36 -4.80 -4.40
N PRO A 313 -31.67 -5.94 -4.59
CA PRO A 313 -31.78 -7.09 -3.69
C PRO A 313 -31.15 -6.88 -2.30
N MET A 314 -30.33 -5.84 -2.11
CA MET A 314 -29.50 -5.65 -0.91
C MET A 314 -30.19 -4.78 0.15
N ASN A 315 -31.24 -5.30 0.76
CA ASN A 315 -32.08 -4.54 1.70
C ASN A 315 -31.34 -4.01 2.95
N GLU A 316 -30.23 -4.61 3.34
CA GLU A 316 -29.43 -4.20 4.51
C GLU A 316 -28.28 -3.23 4.16
N LEU A 317 -28.14 -2.84 2.88
CA LEU A 317 -27.00 -2.07 2.39
C LEU A 317 -27.02 -0.64 2.92
N LYS A 318 -26.08 -0.33 3.81
CA LYS A 318 -25.92 1.02 4.40
C LYS A 318 -24.87 1.85 3.66
N GLN A 319 -23.88 1.18 3.08
CA GLN A 319 -22.74 1.82 2.43
C GLN A 319 -22.53 1.22 1.06
N PHE A 320 -22.56 2.07 0.04
CA PHE A 320 -22.22 1.69 -1.33
C PHE A 320 -21.10 2.60 -1.85
N HIS A 321 -20.06 1.96 -2.38
CA HIS A 321 -18.92 2.65 -2.97
C HIS A 321 -18.63 2.12 -4.36
N LEU A 322 -18.44 3.04 -5.30
CA LEU A 322 -18.16 2.71 -6.70
C LEU A 322 -17.04 3.61 -7.21
N TYR A 323 -16.13 3.05 -8.02
CA TYR A 323 -15.18 3.81 -8.79
C TYR A 323 -14.91 3.14 -10.13
N VAL A 324 -15.20 3.84 -11.22
CA VAL A 324 -15.16 3.32 -12.60
C VAL A 324 -14.44 4.32 -13.51
N LYS A 325 -13.67 3.81 -14.47
CA LYS A 325 -13.12 4.57 -15.59
C LYS A 325 -14.00 4.35 -16.83
N LEU A 326 -14.45 5.44 -17.43
CA LEU A 326 -15.24 5.47 -18.66
C LEU A 326 -14.29 5.63 -19.85
N VAL A 327 -14.42 4.80 -20.89
CA VAL A 327 -13.44 4.79 -21.99
C VAL A 327 -13.73 5.87 -23.03
N GLN A 328 -15.00 6.27 -23.29
CA GLN A 328 -15.35 7.20 -24.38
C GLN A 328 -16.45 8.24 -24.13
N LEU A 329 -17.02 8.35 -22.92
CA LEU A 329 -18.15 9.25 -22.65
C LEU A 329 -17.76 10.71 -22.34
N LEU A 330 -16.78 11.30 -23.03
CA LEU A 330 -16.34 12.67 -22.73
C LEU A 330 -17.43 13.72 -22.99
N ASP A 331 -18.27 13.51 -24.00
CA ASP A 331 -19.23 14.52 -24.47
C ASP A 331 -20.61 14.44 -23.81
N ASN A 332 -20.84 13.51 -22.86
CA ASN A 332 -22.18 13.29 -22.29
C ASN A 332 -22.24 13.08 -20.77
N LYS A 333 -21.34 13.71 -20.01
CA LYS A 333 -21.24 13.57 -18.55
C LYS A 333 -22.53 13.94 -17.81
N GLU A 334 -23.19 15.02 -18.24
CA GLU A 334 -24.44 15.49 -17.62
C GLU A 334 -25.58 14.50 -17.82
N THR A 335 -25.70 13.92 -19.02
CA THR A 335 -26.71 12.88 -19.31
C THR A 335 -26.43 11.59 -18.55
N LEU A 336 -25.15 11.25 -18.32
CA LEU A 336 -24.84 10.10 -17.46
C LEU A 336 -25.24 10.38 -16.02
N LEU A 337 -24.87 11.52 -15.45
CA LEU A 337 -25.22 11.88 -14.07
C LEU A 337 -26.74 11.99 -13.87
N SER A 338 -27.48 12.51 -14.85
CA SER A 338 -28.94 12.67 -14.74
C SER A 338 -29.67 11.34 -14.60
N GLN A 339 -29.11 10.23 -15.12
CA GLN A 339 -29.66 8.89 -14.94
C GLN A 339 -29.70 8.45 -13.46
N PHE A 340 -28.79 8.97 -12.64
CA PHE A 340 -28.64 8.65 -11.22
C PHE A 340 -29.29 9.69 -10.29
N ARG A 341 -30.29 10.43 -10.78
CA ARG A 341 -31.08 11.41 -9.99
C ARG A 341 -32.51 10.94 -9.67
N ASP A 342 -32.86 9.70 -10.00
CA ASP A 342 -34.20 9.19 -9.68
C ASP A 342 -34.40 8.94 -8.18
N GLN A 343 -35.66 8.72 -7.80
CA GLN A 343 -36.08 8.52 -6.40
C GLN A 343 -35.34 7.36 -5.72
N PHE A 344 -35.00 6.29 -6.46
CA PHE A 344 -34.31 5.15 -5.87
C PHE A 344 -32.94 5.55 -5.31
N TRP A 345 -32.15 6.34 -6.04
CA TRP A 345 -30.83 6.79 -5.56
C TRP A 345 -30.95 7.78 -4.39
N VAL A 346 -31.96 8.65 -4.45
CA VAL A 346 -32.24 9.67 -3.43
C VAL A 346 -32.65 9.03 -2.11
N ASP A 347 -33.54 8.02 -2.14
CA ASP A 347 -34.02 7.31 -0.95
C ASP A 347 -32.88 6.61 -0.19
N HIS A 348 -31.86 6.14 -0.92
CA HIS A 348 -30.67 5.52 -0.34
C HIS A 348 -29.57 6.51 0.04
N ASN A 349 -29.78 7.82 -0.23
CA ASN A 349 -28.79 8.88 -0.03
C ASN A 349 -27.45 8.60 -0.73
N TRP A 350 -27.49 7.98 -1.91
CA TRP A 350 -26.31 7.72 -2.71
C TRP A 350 -26.07 8.87 -3.68
N SER A 351 -24.98 9.60 -3.44
CA SER A 351 -24.53 10.67 -4.32
C SER A 351 -23.43 10.18 -5.24
N PHE A 352 -23.51 10.53 -6.52
CA PHE A 352 -22.50 10.25 -7.51
C PHE A 352 -21.76 11.52 -7.96
N GLY A 353 -20.48 11.37 -8.25
CA GLY A 353 -19.58 12.40 -8.75
C GLY A 353 -18.80 11.93 -9.97
N MET A 354 -18.36 12.89 -10.77
CA MET A 354 -17.52 12.66 -11.94
C MET A 354 -16.41 13.68 -12.06
N HIS A 355 -15.22 13.24 -12.45
CA HIS A 355 -14.15 14.11 -12.92
C HIS A 355 -13.50 13.46 -14.15
N ALA A 356 -13.09 14.26 -15.13
CA ALA A 356 -12.56 13.75 -16.40
C ALA A 356 -13.45 12.61 -16.96
N LYS A 357 -12.93 11.38 -17.01
CA LYS A 357 -13.62 10.16 -17.46
C LYS A 357 -13.92 9.19 -16.31
N TYR A 358 -13.93 9.64 -15.07
CA TYR A 358 -14.12 8.80 -13.90
C TYR A 358 -15.48 9.06 -13.25
N PHE A 359 -16.17 7.98 -12.90
CA PHE A 359 -17.48 7.99 -12.22
C PHE A 359 -17.37 7.27 -10.88
N TYR A 360 -17.90 7.87 -9.81
CA TYR A 360 -17.74 7.35 -8.46
C TYR A 360 -18.84 7.83 -7.51
N THR A 361 -18.98 7.14 -6.37
CA THR A 361 -19.83 7.57 -5.26
C THR A 361 -19.14 8.65 -4.41
N LEU A 362 -19.94 9.52 -3.79
CA LEU A 362 -19.54 10.56 -2.86
C LEU A 362 -20.18 10.34 -1.46
N PRO A 363 -19.46 10.61 -0.36
CA PRO A 363 -18.04 10.96 -0.27
C PRO A 363 -17.11 9.89 -0.88
N PHE A 364 -15.98 10.32 -1.43
CA PHE A 364 -15.04 9.43 -2.10
C PHE A 364 -14.37 8.49 -1.08
N HIS A 365 -14.47 7.19 -1.34
CA HIS A 365 -14.06 6.13 -0.41
C HIS A 365 -12.65 5.60 -0.65
N PHE A 366 -12.14 5.71 -1.88
CA PHE A 366 -10.92 5.02 -2.30
C PHE A 366 -9.66 5.79 -1.92
N ASP A 367 -8.55 5.06 -1.70
CA ASP A 367 -7.26 5.64 -1.31
C ASP A 367 -6.55 6.37 -2.46
N HIS A 368 -6.97 6.17 -3.70
CA HIS A 368 -6.31 6.70 -4.90
C HIS A 368 -7.29 7.40 -5.84
N LEU A 369 -6.92 8.58 -6.34
CA LEU A 369 -7.68 9.37 -7.29
C LEU A 369 -6.91 9.49 -8.62
N HIS A 370 -7.40 8.81 -9.65
CA HIS A 370 -6.76 8.69 -10.96
C HIS A 370 -7.02 9.87 -11.89
N GLU A 371 -5.99 10.26 -12.65
CA GLU A 371 -6.00 11.27 -13.72
C GLU A 371 -6.87 12.52 -13.40
N PHE A 372 -6.63 13.14 -12.25
CA PHE A 372 -7.38 14.32 -11.84
C PHE A 372 -6.99 15.52 -12.71
N TYR A 373 -7.88 15.95 -13.60
CA TYR A 373 -7.65 17.04 -14.55
C TYR A 373 -8.47 18.26 -14.17
N GLY A 374 -7.85 19.45 -14.20
CA GLY A 374 -8.50 20.72 -13.88
C GLY A 374 -8.54 21.02 -12.38
N GLY A 375 -9.54 21.77 -11.94
CA GLY A 375 -9.78 22.15 -10.56
C GLY A 375 -10.85 21.31 -9.86
N PHE A 376 -11.07 21.56 -8.56
CA PHE A 376 -12.19 20.97 -7.83
C PHE A 376 -13.56 21.44 -8.34
N ASP A 377 -13.60 22.59 -9.01
CA ASP A 377 -14.80 23.17 -9.60
C ASP A 377 -15.22 22.44 -10.90
N ASP A 378 -14.31 21.67 -11.51
CA ASP A 378 -14.58 20.83 -12.69
C ASP A 378 -15.23 19.48 -12.32
N VAL A 379 -15.39 19.20 -11.01
CA VAL A 379 -16.05 17.99 -10.53
C VAL A 379 -17.56 18.18 -10.62
N GLN A 380 -18.23 17.32 -11.38
CA GLN A 380 -19.69 17.31 -11.47
C GLN A 380 -20.28 16.32 -10.46
N SER A 381 -21.51 16.58 -10.01
CA SER A 381 -22.23 15.66 -9.11
C SER A 381 -23.72 15.64 -9.37
N THR A 382 -24.34 14.52 -9.01
CA THR A 382 -25.81 14.40 -8.84
C THR A 382 -26.35 15.35 -7.77
N HIS A 383 -25.54 15.67 -6.74
CA HIS A 383 -25.91 16.54 -5.63
C HIS A 383 -24.78 17.56 -5.35
N SER A 384 -24.73 18.66 -6.11
CA SER A 384 -23.64 19.65 -6.06
C SER A 384 -23.32 20.19 -4.66
N ASN A 385 -24.32 20.30 -3.78
CA ASN A 385 -24.14 20.74 -2.40
C ASN A 385 -23.14 19.90 -1.60
N ILE A 386 -22.97 18.61 -1.93
CA ILE A 386 -21.98 17.77 -1.25
C ILE A 386 -20.55 18.23 -1.52
N LEU A 387 -20.27 18.77 -2.72
CA LEU A 387 -18.93 19.24 -3.10
C LEU A 387 -18.55 20.56 -2.42
N LEU A 388 -19.56 21.40 -2.13
CA LEU A 388 -19.40 22.70 -1.50
C LEU A 388 -19.39 22.62 0.03
N ASN A 389 -20.29 21.82 0.61
CA ASN A 389 -20.56 21.83 2.04
C ASN A 389 -19.88 20.69 2.82
N ASN A 390 -19.28 19.71 2.13
CA ASN A 390 -18.64 18.58 2.78
C ASN A 390 -17.13 18.55 2.52
N ASP A 391 -16.35 19.13 3.43
CA ASP A 391 -14.88 19.09 3.40
C ASP A 391 -14.32 17.66 3.48
N ARG A 392 -15.12 16.68 3.92
CA ARG A 392 -14.69 15.28 4.02
C ARG A 392 -14.84 14.50 2.72
N THR A 393 -15.35 15.13 1.66
CA THR A 393 -15.63 14.48 0.38
C THR A 393 -14.41 13.71 -0.17
N TRP A 394 -13.19 14.20 0.03
CA TRP A 394 -11.95 13.52 -0.41
C TRP A 394 -11.02 13.15 0.76
N SER A 395 -11.56 13.07 1.98
CA SER A 395 -10.76 12.87 3.20
C SER A 395 -10.05 11.52 3.31
N TYR A 396 -10.46 10.52 2.52
CA TYR A 396 -9.83 9.21 2.43
C TYR A 396 -8.69 9.13 1.41
N VAL A 397 -8.57 10.10 0.50
CA VAL A 397 -7.56 10.07 -0.55
C VAL A 397 -6.16 10.15 0.06
N LYS A 398 -5.34 9.15 -0.23
CA LYS A 398 -3.92 9.06 0.15
C LYS A 398 -2.99 9.29 -1.05
N SER A 399 -3.51 9.13 -2.26
CA SER A 399 -2.74 9.22 -3.49
C SER A 399 -3.54 9.85 -4.62
N ILE A 400 -2.89 10.65 -5.45
CA ILE A 400 -3.51 11.33 -6.60
C ILE A 400 -2.59 11.30 -7.83
N ASP A 401 -3.19 11.12 -8.99
CA ASP A 401 -2.56 11.27 -10.30
C ASP A 401 -2.89 12.67 -10.87
N LEU A 402 -1.88 13.47 -11.17
CA LEU A 402 -1.97 14.82 -11.71
C LEU A 402 -1.39 14.82 -13.12
N LEU A 403 -2.21 15.15 -14.12
CA LEU A 403 -1.85 15.04 -15.54
C LEU A 403 -0.99 16.21 -16.06
N LEU A 404 -1.26 17.44 -15.62
CA LEU A 404 -0.59 18.64 -16.14
C LEU A 404 -0.35 19.66 -15.03
N THR A 405 0.86 19.72 -14.52
CA THR A 405 1.23 20.57 -13.37
C THR A 405 1.03 22.05 -13.62
N SER A 406 1.20 22.47 -14.87
CA SER A 406 0.92 23.82 -15.35
C SER A 406 -0.55 24.26 -15.23
N LYS A 407 -1.49 23.34 -15.02
CA LYS A 407 -2.92 23.64 -14.86
C LYS A 407 -3.36 23.85 -13.41
N TYR A 408 -2.50 23.58 -12.44
CA TYR A 408 -2.86 23.70 -11.03
C TYR A 408 -2.29 24.99 -10.45
N ASP A 409 -3.19 25.92 -10.11
CA ASP A 409 -2.84 27.16 -9.45
C ASP A 409 -2.70 27.00 -7.92
N LEU A 410 -2.32 28.08 -7.24
CA LEU A 410 -2.21 28.08 -5.77
C LEU A 410 -3.54 27.78 -5.07
N ASN A 411 -4.67 28.16 -5.69
CA ASN A 411 -6.00 27.90 -5.11
C ASN A 411 -6.30 26.40 -5.12
N PHE A 412 -6.02 25.70 -6.22
CA PHE A 412 -6.11 24.25 -6.31
C PHE A 412 -5.29 23.57 -5.22
N LEU A 413 -4.03 23.99 -5.03
CA LEU A 413 -3.14 23.40 -4.02
C LEU A 413 -3.66 23.64 -2.59
N LYS A 414 -4.16 24.84 -2.29
CA LYS A 414 -4.84 25.15 -1.01
C LYS A 414 -6.04 24.23 -0.78
N GLN A 415 -6.87 24.06 -1.81
CA GLN A 415 -8.03 23.17 -1.74
C GLN A 415 -7.61 21.71 -1.57
N MET A 416 -6.57 21.25 -2.28
CA MET A 416 -6.04 19.89 -2.15
C MET A 416 -5.57 19.62 -0.72
N LYS A 417 -4.81 20.55 -0.11
CA LYS A 417 -4.35 20.43 1.29
C LYS A 417 -5.52 20.31 2.27
N ARG A 418 -6.58 21.11 2.07
CA ARG A 418 -7.77 21.10 2.93
C ARG A 418 -8.63 19.85 2.72
N LYS A 419 -8.92 19.51 1.46
CA LYS A 419 -9.87 18.45 1.06
C LYS A 419 -9.26 17.04 1.15
N MET A 420 -7.93 16.91 1.06
CA MET A 420 -7.21 15.64 1.11
C MET A 420 -6.16 15.59 2.25
N PRO A 421 -6.58 15.69 3.53
CA PRO A 421 -5.69 15.76 4.69
C PRO A 421 -4.87 14.47 4.95
N LYS A 422 -5.12 13.39 4.20
CA LYS A 422 -4.38 12.12 4.27
C LYS A 422 -3.48 11.87 3.06
N LEU A 423 -3.34 12.85 2.16
CA LEU A 423 -2.49 12.73 0.97
C LEU A 423 -1.03 12.50 1.38
N THR A 424 -0.47 11.38 0.92
CA THR A 424 0.93 10.99 1.16
C THR A 424 1.73 10.79 -0.13
N PHE A 425 1.04 10.67 -1.27
CA PHE A 425 1.64 10.32 -2.56
C PHE A 425 1.05 11.15 -3.71
N ILE A 426 1.90 11.71 -4.56
CA ILE A 426 1.49 12.43 -5.78
C ILE A 426 2.18 11.81 -6.99
N ASN A 427 1.42 11.47 -8.02
CA ASN A 427 1.95 10.98 -9.29
C ASN A 427 1.71 12.01 -10.39
N PHE A 428 2.79 12.53 -10.96
CA PHE A 428 2.77 13.41 -12.11
C PHE A 428 2.83 12.58 -13.39
N SER A 429 1.68 12.44 -14.02
CA SER A 429 1.48 11.71 -15.27
C SER A 429 1.50 12.67 -16.46
N SER A 430 2.64 13.36 -16.70
CA SER A 430 2.76 14.26 -17.85
C SER A 430 2.60 13.48 -19.16
N ILE A 431 1.62 13.87 -19.96
CA ILE A 431 1.47 13.48 -21.36
C ILE A 431 1.83 14.75 -22.15
N ASP A 432 3.05 14.74 -22.69
CA ASP A 432 3.62 15.64 -23.69
C ASP A 432 4.12 17.05 -23.31
N ASN A 433 5.18 17.43 -24.04
CA ASN A 433 6.01 18.65 -24.02
C ASN A 433 5.22 19.94 -24.32
N ILE A 434 4.23 20.30 -23.50
CA ILE A 434 3.59 21.62 -23.63
C ILE A 434 4.36 22.61 -22.78
N SER A 435 5.04 23.54 -23.45
CA SER A 435 5.84 24.61 -22.86
C SER A 435 5.00 25.45 -21.89
N VAL A 436 5.40 25.41 -20.62
CA VAL A 436 4.73 26.13 -19.53
C VAL A 436 4.94 27.64 -19.71
N LYS A 437 3.85 28.41 -19.83
CA LYS A 437 3.88 29.85 -19.48
C LYS A 437 4.06 29.94 -17.96
N LYS A 438 5.32 30.07 -17.53
CA LYS A 438 5.71 30.19 -16.12
C LYS A 438 5.10 31.47 -15.53
N SER A 439 4.04 31.35 -14.73
CA SER A 439 3.69 32.44 -13.80
C SER A 439 4.65 32.37 -12.61
N LYS A 440 5.75 33.11 -12.67
CA LYS A 440 6.84 33.04 -11.68
C LYS A 440 6.47 33.62 -10.30
N ASP A 441 5.32 34.27 -10.14
CA ASP A 441 5.12 35.21 -9.03
C ASP A 441 4.27 34.70 -7.85
N VAL A 442 3.77 33.46 -7.85
CA VAL A 442 2.68 33.07 -6.92
C VAL A 442 3.11 32.21 -5.72
N TYR A 443 4.28 31.57 -5.74
CA TYR A 443 4.64 30.55 -4.73
C TYR A 443 5.34 31.08 -3.47
N MET A 444 5.84 32.32 -3.49
CA MET A 444 6.83 32.79 -2.50
C MET A 444 6.30 33.29 -1.15
N ARG A 445 4.99 33.27 -0.85
CA ARG A 445 4.46 33.94 0.37
C ARG A 445 3.48 33.17 1.28
N ASN A 446 3.16 31.90 1.02
CA ASN A 446 2.15 31.20 1.84
C ASN A 446 2.62 29.83 2.36
N HIS A 447 2.38 29.57 3.65
CA HIS A 447 2.66 28.32 4.40
C HIS A 447 1.84 27.08 3.93
N ASN A 448 1.60 26.92 2.63
CA ASN A 448 0.81 25.83 2.07
C ASN A 448 1.67 24.61 1.75
N THR A 449 2.38 24.09 2.75
CA THR A 449 3.14 22.84 2.63
C THR A 449 2.23 21.61 2.72
N PHE A 450 2.56 20.54 2.02
CA PHE A 450 1.96 19.21 2.19
C PHE A 450 2.85 18.34 3.07
N ASP A 451 2.81 18.56 4.38
CA ASP A 451 3.74 17.94 5.32
C ASP A 451 3.65 16.41 5.38
N LYS A 452 2.53 15.83 4.93
CA LYS A 452 2.31 14.38 4.88
C LYS A 452 2.72 13.74 3.57
N VAL A 453 2.97 14.53 2.51
CA VAL A 453 3.40 13.99 1.23
C VAL A 453 4.88 13.65 1.32
N THR A 454 5.15 12.35 1.35
CA THR A 454 6.51 11.80 1.46
C THR A 454 7.01 11.21 0.15
N THR A 455 6.11 10.98 -0.81
CA THR A 455 6.42 10.25 -2.04
C THR A 455 5.90 10.96 -3.27
N ILE A 456 6.74 11.05 -4.30
CA ILE A 456 6.36 11.54 -5.62
C ILE A 456 6.74 10.53 -6.68
N LYS A 457 5.90 10.42 -7.71
CA LYS A 457 6.18 9.67 -8.93
C LYS A 457 6.13 10.62 -10.12
N CYS A 458 7.15 10.59 -10.98
CA CYS A 458 7.19 11.36 -12.22
C CYS A 458 7.27 10.38 -13.40
N MET A 459 6.19 10.31 -14.19
CA MET A 459 6.07 9.39 -15.32
C MET A 459 6.82 9.90 -16.55
N ASN A 460 6.74 11.20 -16.86
CA ASN A 460 7.44 11.84 -17.98
C ASN A 460 7.74 13.30 -17.60
N GLY A 461 8.65 13.95 -18.34
CA GLY A 461 9.02 15.36 -18.14
C GLY A 461 10.34 15.55 -17.38
N SER A 462 10.81 16.81 -17.32
CA SER A 462 11.98 17.17 -16.52
C SER A 462 11.55 17.43 -15.08
N LEU A 463 12.25 16.90 -14.08
CA LEU A 463 12.04 17.30 -12.68
C LEU A 463 12.19 18.83 -12.49
N GLU A 464 12.94 19.48 -13.37
CA GLU A 464 13.10 20.92 -13.40
C GLU A 464 11.78 21.67 -13.64
N ASP A 465 10.85 21.05 -14.36
CA ASP A 465 9.52 21.61 -14.61
C ASP A 465 8.70 21.67 -13.31
N GLU A 466 9.00 20.80 -12.35
CA GLU A 466 8.33 20.66 -11.06
C GLU A 466 9.06 21.35 -9.90
N LYS A 467 10.15 22.08 -10.18
CA LYS A 467 11.05 22.59 -9.14
C LYS A 467 10.34 23.39 -8.04
N GLU A 468 9.43 24.30 -8.39
CA GLU A 468 8.75 25.16 -7.42
C GLU A 468 7.89 24.34 -6.45
N CYS A 469 7.21 23.31 -6.97
CA CYS A 469 6.41 22.38 -6.19
C CYS A 469 7.29 21.57 -5.23
N LEU A 470 8.39 21.00 -5.74
CA LEU A 470 9.31 20.17 -4.97
C LEU A 470 10.03 20.95 -3.86
N ILE A 471 10.47 22.17 -4.17
CA ILE A 471 11.23 23.01 -3.24
C ILE A 471 10.33 23.52 -2.11
N HIS A 472 9.19 24.12 -2.46
CA HIS A 472 8.39 24.90 -1.51
C HIS A 472 7.18 24.16 -0.92
N LEU A 473 6.55 23.25 -1.67
CA LEU A 473 5.32 22.62 -1.21
C LEU A 473 5.56 21.31 -0.47
N LEU A 474 6.69 20.64 -0.69
CA LEU A 474 6.91 19.26 -0.26
C LEU A 474 8.14 19.14 0.68
N PRO A 475 8.09 19.74 1.89
CA PRO A 475 9.24 19.81 2.80
C PRO A 475 9.70 18.43 3.32
N ASN A 476 8.78 17.47 3.41
CA ASN A 476 9.02 16.12 3.94
C ASN A 476 9.13 15.05 2.85
N LEU A 477 9.41 15.45 1.60
CA LEU A 477 9.63 14.51 0.51
C LEU A 477 10.82 13.60 0.84
N LYS A 478 10.61 12.29 0.86
CA LYS A 478 11.64 11.29 1.17
C LYS A 478 11.84 10.30 0.03
N HIS A 479 10.79 10.00 -0.72
CA HIS A 479 10.78 8.93 -1.71
C HIS A 479 10.48 9.49 -3.11
N LEU A 480 11.33 9.17 -4.08
CA LEU A 480 11.19 9.62 -5.46
C LEU A 480 11.11 8.43 -6.42
N ILE A 481 10.11 8.40 -7.28
CA ILE A 481 9.93 7.38 -8.33
C ILE A 481 10.04 8.05 -9.70
N LEU A 482 11.04 7.67 -10.49
CA LEU A 482 11.31 8.27 -11.80
C LEU A 482 11.17 7.25 -12.91
N TYR A 483 10.49 7.63 -13.99
CA TYR A 483 10.41 6.85 -15.24
C TYR A 483 11.38 7.35 -16.32
N SER A 484 11.90 8.56 -16.14
CA SER A 484 12.88 9.20 -17.00
C SER A 484 14.21 9.27 -16.29
N THR A 485 15.31 9.08 -17.03
CA THR A 485 16.68 9.29 -16.54
C THR A 485 17.10 10.77 -16.55
N LYS A 486 16.24 11.67 -17.05
CA LYS A 486 16.51 13.11 -17.07
C LYS A 486 16.38 13.70 -15.66
N LEU A 487 17.52 13.88 -15.00
CA LEU A 487 17.63 14.64 -13.75
C LEU A 487 17.76 16.15 -14.05
N PRO A 488 17.57 17.02 -13.04
CA PRO A 488 17.84 18.46 -13.14
C PRO A 488 19.27 18.76 -13.62
N SER A 489 19.56 20.02 -13.97
CA SER A 489 20.96 20.43 -14.15
C SER A 489 21.67 20.51 -12.79
N MET A 490 22.98 20.27 -12.75
CA MET A 490 23.76 20.37 -11.50
C MET A 490 23.69 21.76 -10.87
N SER A 491 23.52 22.79 -11.70
CA SER A 491 23.30 24.19 -11.29
C SER A 491 21.88 24.49 -10.81
N SER A 492 20.96 23.53 -10.87
CA SER A 492 19.58 23.70 -10.43
C SER A 492 19.50 23.84 -8.91
N GLU A 493 18.65 24.75 -8.43
CA GLU A 493 18.29 24.88 -7.02
C GLU A 493 17.63 23.60 -6.47
N LEU A 494 17.09 22.75 -7.36
CA LEU A 494 16.46 21.49 -6.99
C LEU A 494 17.49 20.43 -6.56
N THR A 495 18.70 20.47 -7.13
CA THR A 495 19.78 19.50 -6.87
C THR A 495 20.14 19.36 -5.38
N PRO A 496 20.49 20.43 -4.65
CA PRO A 496 20.79 20.30 -3.22
C PRO A 496 19.60 19.81 -2.41
N ILE A 497 18.37 20.12 -2.83
CA ILE A 497 17.15 19.70 -2.14
C ILE A 497 16.89 18.21 -2.34
N LEU A 498 17.10 17.69 -3.55
CA LEU A 498 17.04 16.26 -3.81
C LEU A 498 18.11 15.51 -3.00
N ASN A 499 19.33 16.04 -2.94
CA ASN A 499 20.41 15.44 -2.16
C ASN A 499 20.14 15.46 -0.67
N GLN A 500 19.51 16.52 -0.15
CA GLN A 500 19.21 16.64 1.27
C GLN A 500 18.03 15.75 1.70
N ARG A 501 16.95 15.75 0.92
CA ARG A 501 15.65 15.22 1.38
C ARG A 501 15.38 13.78 0.96
N ILE A 502 15.86 13.36 -0.22
CA ILE A 502 15.54 12.04 -0.77
C ILE A 502 16.37 10.96 -0.06
N LYS A 503 15.67 9.98 0.51
CA LYS A 503 16.22 8.78 1.15
C LYS A 503 16.01 7.52 0.32
N GLN A 504 14.95 7.48 -0.49
CA GLN A 504 14.62 6.35 -1.34
C GLN A 504 14.39 6.80 -2.78
N LEU A 505 15.08 6.16 -3.72
CA LEU A 505 14.93 6.37 -5.15
C LEU A 505 14.48 5.09 -5.84
N ILE A 506 13.41 5.16 -6.63
CA ILE A 506 12.95 4.06 -7.49
C ILE A 506 13.07 4.51 -8.94
N LEU A 507 13.88 3.81 -9.70
CA LEU A 507 14.11 4.05 -11.12
C LEU A 507 13.33 3.01 -11.92
N MET A 508 12.29 3.45 -12.59
CA MET A 508 11.39 2.66 -13.42
C MET A 508 11.88 2.79 -14.86
N ASN A 509 12.56 1.78 -15.38
CA ASN A 509 13.38 1.97 -16.55
C ASN A 509 12.85 1.22 -17.79
N TYR A 510 12.66 1.99 -18.87
CA TYR A 510 12.44 1.53 -20.25
C TYR A 510 13.63 1.86 -21.18
N PHE A 511 14.66 2.58 -20.71
CA PHE A 511 15.77 3.13 -21.51
C PHE A 511 17.17 2.82 -20.91
N SER A 512 18.27 3.36 -21.45
CA SER A 512 19.63 3.07 -20.93
C SER A 512 19.88 3.72 -19.56
N LEU A 513 20.56 2.99 -18.67
CA LEU A 513 20.96 3.48 -17.34
C LEU A 513 22.27 4.29 -17.37
N GLU A 514 22.97 4.31 -18.49
CA GLU A 514 24.26 5.00 -18.66
C GLU A 514 24.21 6.49 -18.25
N PRO A 515 23.20 7.29 -18.64
CA PRO A 515 23.14 8.70 -18.24
C PRO A 515 23.05 8.89 -16.72
N LEU A 516 22.46 7.93 -16.01
CA LEU A 516 22.41 7.96 -14.54
C LEU A 516 23.76 7.64 -13.93
N THR A 517 24.52 6.70 -14.50
CA THR A 517 25.87 6.39 -14.00
C THR A 517 26.79 7.60 -14.10
N GLU A 518 26.71 8.36 -15.20
CA GLU A 518 27.55 9.53 -15.46
C GLU A 518 27.27 10.73 -14.56
N ILE A 519 26.08 10.82 -13.95
CA ILE A 519 25.69 11.97 -13.11
C ILE A 519 25.39 11.58 -11.66
N SER A 520 25.44 10.28 -11.34
CA SER A 520 25.09 9.72 -10.02
C SER A 520 25.90 10.33 -8.88
N TYR A 521 27.17 10.69 -9.11
CA TYR A 521 28.03 11.27 -8.09
C TYR A 521 27.63 12.68 -7.61
N PHE A 522 26.80 13.39 -8.37
CA PHE A 522 26.29 14.71 -7.99
C PHE A 522 24.91 14.67 -7.32
N TYR A 523 24.19 13.57 -7.47
CA TYR A 523 22.83 13.44 -6.97
C TYR A 523 22.74 12.42 -5.84
N PHE A 524 21.72 12.55 -5.00
CA PHE A 524 21.27 11.50 -4.10
C PHE A 524 22.28 11.10 -3.01
N SER A 525 23.11 12.04 -2.53
CA SER A 525 24.10 11.78 -1.47
C SER A 525 23.49 11.24 -0.16
N ASN A 526 22.24 11.56 0.16
CA ASN A 526 21.53 11.04 1.34
C ASN A 526 20.61 9.86 1.02
N VAL A 527 20.67 9.30 -0.20
CA VAL A 527 19.83 8.17 -0.57
C VAL A 527 20.37 6.91 0.09
N GLU A 528 19.62 6.47 1.09
CA GLU A 528 19.86 5.22 1.81
C GLU A 528 19.51 4.01 0.94
N ARG A 529 18.67 4.19 -0.09
CA ARG A 529 18.20 3.08 -0.92
C ARG A 529 17.83 3.45 -2.36
N ILE A 530 18.36 2.68 -3.29
CA ILE A 530 18.00 2.74 -4.72
C ILE A 530 17.34 1.42 -5.13
N SER A 531 16.28 1.48 -5.91
CA SER A 531 15.60 0.32 -6.47
C SER A 531 15.37 0.49 -7.96
N PHE A 532 15.74 -0.52 -8.75
CA PHE A 532 15.52 -0.53 -10.19
C PHE A 532 14.33 -1.43 -10.51
N LYS A 533 13.36 -0.92 -11.28
CA LYS A 533 12.34 -1.75 -11.92
C LYS A 533 12.57 -1.70 -13.42
N ILE A 534 13.17 -2.75 -13.95
CA ILE A 534 13.58 -2.83 -15.35
C ILE A 534 12.56 -3.70 -16.08
N TYR A 535 11.99 -3.16 -17.17
CA TYR A 535 10.95 -3.82 -17.95
C TYR A 535 11.48 -4.50 -19.23
N ASN A 536 12.79 -4.59 -19.40
CA ASN A 536 13.42 -5.09 -20.64
C ASN A 536 13.88 -6.56 -20.51
N ASN A 537 13.69 -7.35 -21.57
CA ASN A 537 13.96 -8.81 -21.58
C ASN A 537 15.45 -9.19 -21.68
N GLN A 538 16.36 -8.22 -21.76
CA GLN A 538 17.80 -8.46 -21.85
C GLN A 538 18.44 -8.59 -20.45
N LEU A 539 18.12 -9.70 -19.79
CA LEU A 539 18.57 -10.02 -18.42
C LEU A 539 20.09 -9.95 -18.20
N HIS A 540 20.90 -10.27 -19.21
CA HIS A 540 22.37 -10.23 -19.09
C HIS A 540 22.94 -8.81 -19.03
N GLU A 541 22.22 -7.81 -19.54
CA GLU A 541 22.65 -6.42 -19.40
C GLU A 541 22.25 -5.86 -18.03
N ILE A 542 21.19 -6.39 -17.41
CA ILE A 542 20.68 -5.93 -16.11
C ILE A 542 21.72 -6.08 -15.00
N GLU A 543 22.35 -7.26 -14.89
CA GLU A 543 23.39 -7.51 -13.87
C GLU A 543 24.59 -6.59 -14.09
N ARG A 544 25.07 -6.48 -15.33
CA ARG A 544 26.16 -5.56 -15.70
C ARG A 544 25.83 -4.09 -15.41
N TYR A 545 24.60 -3.65 -15.67
CA TYR A 545 24.18 -2.28 -15.36
C TYR A 545 24.03 -2.06 -13.85
N ALA A 546 23.45 -3.02 -13.12
CA ALA A 546 23.37 -2.94 -11.67
C ALA A 546 24.77 -2.85 -11.07
N ASP A 547 25.71 -3.69 -11.52
CA ASP A 547 27.11 -3.65 -11.09
C ASP A 547 27.78 -2.31 -11.44
N ASN A 548 27.61 -1.79 -12.67
CA ASN A 548 28.18 -0.51 -13.07
C ASN A 548 27.61 0.68 -12.27
N ILE A 549 26.30 0.68 -11.99
CA ILE A 549 25.67 1.70 -11.16
C ILE A 549 26.13 1.58 -9.71
N MET A 550 26.14 0.36 -9.16
CA MET A 550 26.62 0.11 -7.80
C MET A 550 28.08 0.51 -7.66
N VAL A 551 28.93 0.23 -8.64
CA VAL A 551 30.33 0.70 -8.68
C VAL A 551 30.39 2.23 -8.73
N GLY A 552 29.56 2.89 -9.55
CA GLY A 552 29.46 4.36 -9.57
C GLY A 552 29.01 4.97 -8.23
N PHE A 553 28.09 4.34 -7.51
CA PHE A 553 27.65 4.78 -6.18
C PHE A 553 28.65 4.43 -5.07
N ILE A 554 29.26 3.23 -5.09
CA ILE A 554 30.23 2.75 -4.10
C ILE A 554 31.56 3.50 -4.19
N ILE A 555 32.02 3.87 -5.40
CA ILE A 555 33.24 4.68 -5.57
C ILE A 555 33.08 6.04 -4.85
N ASN A 556 31.87 6.57 -4.72
CA ASN A 556 31.61 7.78 -3.92
C ASN A 556 31.57 7.55 -2.40
N GLU A 557 31.24 6.36 -1.91
CA GLU A 557 31.45 6.04 -0.49
C GLU A 557 32.94 5.83 -0.18
N SER A 558 33.74 5.37 -1.14
CA SER A 558 35.19 5.24 -0.93
C SER A 558 35.93 6.59 -0.85
N SER A 559 35.29 7.71 -1.23
CA SER A 559 35.75 9.07 -0.95
C SER A 559 35.16 9.68 0.35
N ALA A 560 34.32 8.93 1.08
CA ALA A 560 33.80 9.25 2.40
C ALA A 560 33.79 7.98 3.30
N GLU A 561 34.98 7.58 3.74
CA GLU A 561 35.32 6.53 4.70
C GLU A 561 34.27 5.44 5.05
N SER A 562 34.61 4.22 4.61
CA SER A 562 34.35 2.91 5.22
C SER A 562 33.07 2.17 4.83
N LEU A 563 33.21 1.17 3.96
CA LEU A 563 32.34 -0.01 3.98
C LEU A 563 33.10 -1.29 3.59
N LYS A 564 33.19 -2.19 4.57
CA LYS A 564 33.52 -3.61 4.40
C LYS A 564 32.29 -4.30 3.81
N LEU A 565 32.36 -4.70 2.54
CA LEU A 565 31.38 -5.58 1.92
C LEU A 565 31.65 -7.04 2.32
N LYS A 566 30.61 -7.75 2.80
CA LYS A 566 30.53 -9.22 2.73
C LYS A 566 29.43 -9.55 1.72
N SER A 567 29.86 -10.29 0.69
CA SER A 567 29.07 -10.93 -0.36
C SER A 567 27.99 -11.85 0.17
#